data_AF-A0A1J5V8E4-F1
#
_entry.id   AF-A0A1J5V8E4-F1
#
_cell.length_a   1.000
_cell.length_b   1.000
_cell.length_c   1.000
_cell.angle_alpha   90.00
_cell.angle_beta   90.00
_cell.angle_gamma   90.00
#
_symmetry.space_group_name_H-M   'P 1'
#
loop_
_entity.id
_entity.type
_entity.pdbx_description
1 polymer ?
#
loop_
_entity_poly.entity_id
_entity_poly.type
_entity_poly.pdbx_seq_one_letter_code
_entity_poly.pdbx_strand_id
1 'polypeptide(L)' 'MTQFLISLDEVERVKRANRIGSTVELAQRTGLSRSTWGRALKSRKPQPDVLNALAALGARAGYVLVEDVAQVSTTAA' A
#
# COMPACT_ATOMS: atom_id res chain seq x y z
N MET A 1 12.84 -3.80 -15.62
CA MET A 1 13.45 -3.83 -14.27
C MET A 1 12.38 -4.31 -13.32
N THR A 2 12.66 -5.35 -12.53
CA THR A 2 11.80 -5.75 -11.42
C THR A 2 11.93 -4.72 -10.31
N GLN A 3 10.81 -4.15 -9.88
CA GLN A 3 10.75 -3.19 -8.78
C GLN A 3 9.72 -3.66 -7.75
N PHE A 4 9.89 -3.28 -6.50
CA PHE A 4 8.87 -3.50 -5.48
C PHE A 4 7.79 -2.44 -5.56
N LEU A 5 6.55 -2.86 -5.34
CA LEU A 5 5.37 -2.02 -5.20
C LEU A 5 4.71 -2.28 -3.85
N ILE A 6 3.97 -1.28 -3.38
CA ILE A 6 3.05 -1.43 -2.25
C ILE A 6 1.89 -2.33 -2.69
N SER A 7 1.60 -3.32 -1.85
CA SER A 7 0.42 -4.18 -2.00
C SER A 7 -0.85 -3.40 -1.66
N LEU A 8 -1.75 -3.25 -2.64
CA LEU A 8 -3.04 -2.60 -2.41
C LEU A 8 -3.95 -3.47 -1.54
N ASP A 9 -3.87 -4.79 -1.67
CA ASP A 9 -4.65 -5.71 -0.85
C ASP A 9 -4.30 -5.57 0.63
N GLU A 10 -3.00 -5.42 0.90
CA GLU A 10 -2.52 -5.22 2.26
C GLU A 10 -2.94 -3.86 2.82
N VAL A 11 -2.86 -2.81 2.00
CA VAL A 11 -3.37 -1.48 2.39
C VAL A 11 -4.85 -1.54 2.73
N GLU A 12 -5.67 -2.19 1.89
CA GLU A 12 -7.11 -2.32 2.15
C GLU A 12 -7.39 -3.19 3.38
N ARG A 13 -6.61 -4.25 3.62
CA ARG A 13 -6.72 -5.03 4.84
C ARG A 13 -6.42 -4.19 6.08
N VAL A 14 -5.34 -3.41 6.07
CA VAL A 14 -4.98 -2.50 7.16
C VAL A 14 -6.07 -1.47 7.40
N LYS A 15 -6.63 -0.89 6.33
CA LYS A 15 -7.77 0.03 6.43
C LYS A 15 -8.97 -0.63 7.11
N ARG A 16 -9.37 -1.82 6.67
CA ARG A 16 -10.49 -2.58 7.27
C ARG A 16 -10.24 -2.91 8.74
N ALA A 17 -9.04 -3.39 9.09
CA ALA A 17 -8.67 -3.72 10.46
C ALA A 17 -8.77 -2.51 11.41
N ASN A 18 -8.47 -1.31 10.91
CA ASN A 18 -8.52 -0.06 11.66
C ASN A 18 -9.83 0.74 11.47
N ARG A 19 -10.83 0.17 10.78
CA ARG A 19 -12.11 0.83 10.43
C ARG A 19 -11.94 2.17 9.70
N ILE A 20 -10.93 2.25 8.83
CA ILE A 20 -10.62 3.43 8.01
C ILE A 20 -11.37 3.32 6.68
N GLY A 21 -12.36 4.17 6.48
CA GLY A 21 -13.19 4.19 5.28
C GLY A 21 -12.63 5.05 4.14
N SER A 22 -11.76 6.01 4.46
CA SER A 22 -11.27 6.99 3.48
C SER A 22 -9.77 7.28 3.57
N THR A 23 -9.21 7.80 2.49
CA THR A 23 -7.82 8.30 2.46
C THR A 23 -7.62 9.51 3.39
N VAL A 24 -8.68 10.26 3.67
CA VAL A 24 -8.64 11.41 4.60
C VAL A 24 -8.45 10.91 6.03
N GLU A 25 -9.23 9.90 6.43
CA GLU A 25 -9.07 9.26 7.75
C GLU A 25 -7.72 8.56 7.88
N LEU A 26 -7.24 7.92 6.81
CA LEU A 26 -5.92 7.30 6.78
C LEU A 26 -4.82 8.34 7.04
N ALA A 27 -4.89 9.50 6.37
CA ALA A 27 -3.98 10.62 6.58
C ALA A 27 -4.01 11.12 8.04
N GLN A 28 -5.20 11.27 8.63
CA GLN A 28 -5.35 11.68 10.03
C GLN A 28 -4.77 10.66 11.01
N ARG A 29 -5.00 9.36 10.76
CA ARG A 29 -4.52 8.26 11.63
C ARG A 29 -3.01 8.11 11.60
N THR A 30 -2.36 8.37 10.46
CA THR A 30 -0.92 8.17 10.30
C THR A 30 -0.09 9.44 10.35
N GLY A 31 -0.72 10.61 10.46
CA GLY A 31 -0.03 11.91 10.43
C GLY A 31 0.58 12.28 9.07
N LEU A 32 0.34 11.49 8.02
CA LEU A 32 0.80 11.79 6.67
C LEU A 32 -0.24 12.60 5.91
N SER A 33 0.20 13.44 4.97
CA SER A 33 -0.73 14.23 4.17
C SER A 33 -1.61 13.37 3.26
N ARG A 34 -2.82 13.85 2.94
CA ARG A 34 -3.71 13.22 1.96
C ARG A 34 -3.05 13.07 0.59
N SER A 35 -2.23 14.04 0.17
CA SER A 35 -1.55 14.01 -1.12
C SER A 35 -0.42 12.98 -1.15
N THR A 36 0.28 12.76 -0.03
CA THR A 36 1.24 11.66 0.13
C THR A 36 0.56 10.32 -0.07
N TRP A 37 -0.56 10.07 0.64
CA TRP A 37 -1.33 8.84 0.46
C TRP A 37 -1.89 8.70 -0.95
N GLY A 38 -2.44 9.77 -1.54
CA GLY A 38 -2.93 9.74 -2.92
C GLY A 38 -1.82 9.37 -3.93
N ARG A 39 -0.62 9.92 -3.76
CA ARG A 39 0.54 9.58 -4.59
C ARG A 39 0.99 8.14 -4.36
N ALA A 40 1.09 7.71 -3.10
CA ALA A 40 1.53 6.37 -2.75
C ALA A 40 0.59 5.29 -3.29
N LEU A 41 -0.73 5.48 -3.17
CA LEU A 41 -1.72 4.53 -3.68
C LEU A 41 -1.76 4.50 -5.21
N LYS A 42 -1.60 5.65 -5.87
CA LYS A 42 -1.59 5.74 -7.34
C LYS A 42 -0.31 5.17 -7.96
N SER A 43 0.85 5.58 -7.43
CA SER A 43 2.16 5.16 -7.96
C SER A 43 2.57 3.79 -7.48
N ARG A 44 2.01 3.35 -6.35
CA ARG A 44 2.37 2.14 -5.60
C ARG A 44 3.86 2.06 -5.27
N LYS A 45 4.61 3.16 -5.37
CA LYS A 45 6.04 3.16 -5.08
C LYS A 45 6.26 3.06 -3.57
N PRO A 46 7.12 2.13 -3.11
CA PRO A 46 7.45 2.00 -1.70
C PRO A 46 8.16 3.28 -1.24
N GLN A 47 7.51 4.02 -0.35
CA GLN A 47 8.10 5.19 0.32
C GLN A 47 8.32 4.84 1.79
N PRO A 48 9.49 5.17 2.38
CA PRO A 48 9.80 4.83 3.77
C PRO A 48 8.71 5.26 4.75
N ASP A 49 8.25 6.51 4.63
CA ASP A 49 7.22 7.06 5.53
C ASP A 49 5.89 6.31 5.43
N VAL A 50 5.50 5.90 4.22
CA VAL A 50 4.27 5.15 3.99
C VAL A 50 4.39 3.73 4.54
N LEU A 51 5.53 3.09 4.35
CA LEU A 51 5.79 1.75 4.90
C LEU A 51 5.79 1.76 6.43
N ASN A 52 6.42 2.77 7.04
CA ASN A 52 6.42 2.95 8.49
C ASN A 52 5.01 3.22 9.02
N ALA A 53 4.24 4.05 8.33
CA ALA A 53 2.83 4.31 8.68
C ALA A 53 1.98 3.04 8.58
N LEU A 54 2.16 2.24 7.54
CA LEU A 54 1.47 0.95 7.39
C LEU A 54 1.88 -0.03 8.50
N ALA A 55 3.18 -0.11 8.82
CA ALA A 55 3.69 -0.95 9.91
C ALA A 55 3.08 -0.53 11.26
N ALA A 56 3.00 0.78 11.54
CA ALA A 56 2.39 1.31 12.75
C ALA A 56 0.89 0.98 12.86
N LEU A 57 0.18 0.87 11.72
CA LEU A 57 -1.22 0.43 11.66
C LEU A 57 -1.39 -1.09 11.65
N GLY A 58 -0.30 -1.85 11.80
CA GLY A 58 -0.33 -3.31 11.88
C GLY A 58 -0.25 -4.01 10.52
N ALA A 59 0.37 -3.40 9.51
CA ALA A 59 0.69 -4.10 8.26
C ALA A 59 1.61 -5.31 8.52
N ARG A 60 1.40 -6.39 7.76
CA ARG A 60 2.22 -7.59 7.80
C ARG A 60 3.39 -7.39 6.84
N ALA A 61 4.61 -7.45 7.38
CA ALA A 61 5.84 -7.24 6.62
C ALA A 61 5.96 -8.14 5.37
N GLY A 62 5.52 -9.40 5.46
CA GLY A 62 5.54 -10.34 4.34
C GLY A 62 4.53 -10.07 3.22
N TYR A 63 3.61 -9.12 3.39
CA TYR A 63 2.55 -8.82 2.42
C TYR A 63 2.52 -7.36 1.98
N VAL A 64 3.30 -6.47 2.61
CA VAL A 64 3.27 -5.02 2.32
C VAL A 64 3.96 -4.67 1.00
N LEU A 65 4.92 -5.48 0.56
CA LEU A 65 5.61 -5.35 -0.71
C LEU A 65 5.24 -6.51 -1.63
N VAL A 66 5.01 -6.17 -2.90
CA VAL A 66 4.84 -7.14 -4.00
C VAL A 66 5.80 -6.79 -5.13
N GLU A 67 6.25 -7.79 -5.86
CA GLU A 67 7.07 -7.58 -7.05
C GLU A 67 6.20 -7.08 -8.21
N ASP A 68 6.68 -6.06 -8.92
CA ASP A 68 6.17 -5.65 -10.23
C ASP A 68 6.64 -6.66 -11.28
N VAL A 69 6.16 -7.89 -11.14
CA VAL A 69 6.22 -8.86 -12.22
C VAL A 69 5.20 -8.39 -13.25
N ALA A 70 5.71 -7.84 -14.36
CA ALA A 70 4.93 -7.62 -15.56
C ALA A 70 4.14 -8.92 -15.78
N GLN A 71 2.83 -8.86 -15.56
CA GLN A 71 1.95 -10.00 -15.65
C GLN A 71 2.09 -10.56 -17.06
N VAL A 72 2.91 -11.60 -17.21
CA VAL A 72 2.94 -12.39 -18.42
C VAL A 72 1.61 -13.13 -18.37
N SER A 73 0.61 -12.53 -19.01
CA SER A 73 -0.69 -13.15 -19.26
C SER A 73 -0.42 -14.48 -19.96
N THR A 74 -0.33 -15.54 -19.17
CA THR A 74 -0.20 -16.88 -19.69
C THR A 74 -1.62 -17.30 -20.02
N THR A 75 -2.13 -16.78 -21.14
CA THR A 75 -3.31 -17.33 -21.80
C THR A 75 -2.90 -18.73 -22.25
N ALA A 76 -3.25 -19.73 -21.43
CA ALA A 76 -3.07 -21.13 -21.75
C ALA A 76 -4.04 -21.52 -22.89
N ALA A 77 -3.52 -22.41 -23.73
CA ALA A 77 -4.01 -22.91 -25.02
C ALA A 77 -5.47 -23.39 -25.09
#